data_AF-A0A8I6AQW6-F1
#
_entry.id   AF-A0A8I6AQW6-F1
#
_cell.length_a   1.000
_cell.length_b   1.000
_cell.length_c   1.000
_cell.angle_alpha   90.00
_cell.angle_beta   90.00
_cell.angle_gamma   90.00
#
_symmetry.space_group_name_H-M   'P 1'
#
loop_
_entity.id
_entity.type
_entity.pdbx_description
1 polymer ?
#
loop_
_entity_poly.entity_id
_entity_poly.type
_entity_poly.pdbx_seq_one_letter_code
_entity_poly.pdbx_strand_id
1 'polypeptide(L)'
;MEPGTVERKGSSPFVHPTHGTWSGSSQVQVPPVVPAASAPAAVPEVASAGPADVVQCATEQSFAELGLGSYTPVGLIQNLLEYIHVDLGLPWWGAIATCTVLARCLVFPLIVKGQREAAKIHNHMPEMQKFSARIREAKLSGDQAEFYKATIEMTHYQKKHDIKFFRPLILPLTQAPIFISFFIALREMANLPVPSLQTGGLWWFQDLTVSDPIYVLPLVVTATMWGVLELGAETGMQSSDLQLMRNVIRVMPLAVLPVTIHFPSAVFMYWLSSNVFSLCQVACLRFPAVRTALKIPQRVVHDPSKLPPREGFLKSFKKGWKNAEIAHRLREREERMQKHLDLAARGPLRQTFTHNPLLQHDPSRSPNTPNSSTNSVKANTKKPWQDTLG
;
A
#
# COMPACT_ATOMS: atom_id res chain seq x y z
N MET A 1 -22.33 52.39 11.65
CA MET A 1 -21.43 52.45 10.49
C MET A 1 -21.69 51.22 9.65
N GLU A 2 -21.69 51.42 8.35
CA GLU A 2 -22.32 50.64 7.29
C GLU A 2 -22.00 49.14 7.18
N PRO A 3 -22.83 48.38 6.42
CA PRO A 3 -22.99 46.94 6.47
C PRO A 3 -22.40 46.21 5.24
N GLY A 4 -22.43 44.87 5.32
CA GLY A 4 -21.92 43.94 4.33
C GLY A 4 -22.61 43.96 2.96
N THR A 5 -21.90 43.41 1.98
CA THR A 5 -22.34 43.28 0.59
C THR A 5 -22.51 41.81 0.24
N VAL A 6 -23.75 41.45 -0.09
CA VAL A 6 -24.19 40.19 -0.71
C VAL A 6 -24.25 40.44 -2.21
N GLU A 7 -23.50 39.69 -3.01
CA GLU A 7 -23.59 39.77 -4.48
C GLU A 7 -24.51 38.66 -5.02
N ARG A 8 -25.56 39.07 -5.75
CA ARG A 8 -26.55 38.22 -6.42
C ARG A 8 -26.21 38.02 -7.89
N LYS A 9 -26.39 36.77 -8.31
CA LYS A 9 -26.68 36.27 -9.66
C LYS A 9 -27.62 37.16 -10.50
N GLY A 10 -27.29 37.36 -11.78
CA GLY A 10 -28.20 37.72 -12.87
C GLY A 10 -27.49 37.52 -14.20
N SER A 11 -27.79 36.48 -14.99
CA SER A 11 -28.86 36.40 -16.00
C SER A 11 -28.49 37.06 -17.33
N SER A 12 -28.23 36.22 -18.35
CA SER A 12 -28.29 36.58 -19.77
C SER A 12 -29.71 37.01 -20.16
N PRO A 13 -29.85 37.76 -21.27
CA PRO A 13 -30.49 37.13 -22.41
C PRO A 13 -29.91 37.50 -23.79
N PHE A 14 -30.18 36.58 -24.71
CA PHE A 14 -30.12 36.65 -26.17
C PHE A 14 -30.95 37.84 -26.75
N VAL A 15 -30.62 38.30 -27.97
CA VAL A 15 -31.54 38.63 -29.11
C VAL A 15 -30.82 39.53 -30.16
N HIS A 16 -30.65 39.01 -31.39
CA HIS A 16 -30.48 39.73 -32.68
C HIS A 16 -31.84 40.33 -33.14
N PRO A 17 -32.03 41.23 -34.16
CA PRO A 17 -31.24 41.39 -35.40
C PRO A 17 -31.21 42.79 -36.11
N THR A 18 -30.39 42.86 -37.18
CA THR A 18 -30.57 43.54 -38.49
C THR A 18 -30.58 45.07 -38.74
N HIS A 19 -29.84 45.38 -39.84
CA HIS A 19 -29.94 46.44 -40.86
C HIS A 19 -29.37 47.85 -40.59
N GLY A 20 -28.37 48.22 -41.40
CA GLY A 20 -27.90 49.60 -41.58
C GLY A 20 -26.72 49.69 -42.55
N THR A 21 -26.94 50.32 -43.69
CA THR A 21 -26.11 50.38 -44.90
C THR A 21 -25.06 51.50 -44.93
N TRP A 22 -24.01 51.28 -45.76
CA TRP A 22 -23.31 52.22 -46.66
C TRP A 22 -21.93 52.85 -46.32
N SER A 23 -21.16 52.99 -47.42
CA SER A 23 -19.80 53.54 -47.64
C SER A 23 -18.63 52.66 -47.14
N GLY A 24 -17.58 52.34 -47.90
CA GLY A 24 -17.13 52.81 -49.20
C GLY A 24 -15.63 53.14 -49.11
N SER A 25 -14.75 52.20 -49.47
CA SER A 25 -13.40 52.47 -49.99
C SER A 25 -12.72 51.18 -50.44
N SER A 26 -12.42 51.14 -51.74
CA SER A 26 -11.69 50.09 -52.43
C SER A 26 -10.23 50.04 -51.98
N GLN A 27 -9.74 48.84 -51.67
CA GLN A 27 -8.32 48.50 -51.76
C GLN A 27 -8.20 47.22 -52.59
N VAL A 28 -7.33 47.30 -53.59
CA VAL A 28 -7.13 46.34 -54.67
C VAL A 28 -6.43 45.09 -54.13
N GLN A 29 -7.04 43.93 -54.39
CA GLN A 29 -6.51 42.60 -54.04
C GLN A 29 -5.83 41.98 -55.27
N VAL A 30 -4.60 41.50 -55.11
CA VAL A 30 -3.86 40.70 -56.11
C VAL A 30 -3.82 39.24 -55.63
N PRO A 31 -4.12 38.23 -56.47
CA PRO A 31 -4.27 36.83 -56.05
C PRO A 31 -2.92 36.12 -55.77
N PRO A 32 -2.94 34.98 -55.04
CA PRO A 32 -1.75 34.28 -54.57
C PRO A 32 -1.12 33.42 -55.67
N VAL A 33 0.22 33.35 -55.69
CA VAL A 33 0.99 32.41 -56.52
C VAL A 33 1.23 31.13 -55.74
N VAL A 34 0.69 30.02 -56.25
CA VAL A 34 0.94 28.64 -55.83
C VAL A 34 2.19 28.13 -56.55
N PRO A 35 3.16 27.49 -55.86
CA PRO A 35 4.06 26.54 -56.50
C PRO A 35 3.62 25.10 -56.25
N ALA A 36 3.82 24.29 -57.28
CA ALA A 36 3.31 22.95 -57.49
C ALA A 36 3.77 21.90 -56.46
N ALA A 37 2.88 20.93 -56.26
CA ALA A 37 3.16 19.66 -55.60
C ALA A 37 4.17 18.82 -56.41
N SER A 38 5.08 18.14 -55.70
CA SER A 38 5.75 16.93 -56.16
C SER A 38 5.72 15.90 -55.03
N ALA A 39 5.49 14.64 -55.39
CA ALA A 39 5.44 13.45 -54.53
C ALA A 39 6.28 12.34 -55.21
N PRO A 40 6.58 11.17 -54.60
CA PRO A 40 6.69 10.80 -53.18
C PRO A 40 8.03 10.06 -52.82
N ALA A 41 8.20 9.75 -51.52
CA ALA A 41 8.98 8.65 -50.92
C ALA A 41 10.52 8.64 -50.94
N ALA A 42 11.12 8.89 -49.76
CA ALA A 42 12.30 8.17 -49.26
C ALA A 42 12.24 8.11 -47.71
N VAL A 43 12.39 6.90 -47.16
CA VAL A 43 12.49 6.57 -45.72
C VAL A 43 13.95 6.79 -45.24
N PRO A 44 14.23 6.89 -43.93
CA PRO A 44 15.16 7.85 -43.35
C PRO A 44 16.60 7.33 -43.29
N GLU A 45 17.56 8.22 -43.56
CA GLU A 45 18.97 8.01 -43.30
C GLU A 45 19.27 8.30 -41.81
N VAL A 46 19.95 7.34 -41.18
CA VAL A 46 20.35 7.36 -39.77
C VAL A 46 21.39 8.47 -39.58
N ALA A 47 20.95 9.62 -39.05
CA ALA A 47 21.86 10.71 -38.69
C ALA A 47 22.65 10.33 -37.44
N SER A 48 23.95 10.09 -37.65
CA SER A 48 24.99 10.10 -36.63
C SER A 48 24.90 11.38 -35.80
N ALA A 49 25.05 11.26 -34.48
CA ALA A 49 25.15 12.37 -33.53
C ALA A 49 26.13 13.42 -34.07
N GLY A 50 25.60 14.59 -34.44
CA GLY A 50 26.36 15.66 -35.08
C GLY A 50 26.81 16.73 -34.06
N PRO A 51 27.73 17.62 -34.44
CA PRO A 51 28.20 18.72 -33.60
C PRO A 51 27.09 19.71 -33.19
N ALA A 52 25.91 19.64 -33.81
CA ALA A 52 24.74 20.44 -33.45
C ALA A 52 24.18 20.08 -32.07
N ASP A 53 24.18 18.80 -31.67
CA ASP A 53 23.68 18.38 -30.36
C ASP A 53 24.57 18.89 -29.21
N VAL A 54 25.89 19.00 -29.47
CA VAL A 54 26.87 19.55 -28.52
C VAL A 54 26.75 21.08 -28.40
N VAL A 55 26.39 21.77 -29.48
CA VAL A 55 26.19 23.23 -29.50
C VAL A 55 24.87 23.64 -28.85
N GLN A 56 23.82 22.81 -28.94
CA GLN A 56 22.54 23.05 -28.27
C GLN A 56 22.69 23.04 -26.74
N CYS A 57 23.52 22.15 -26.19
CA CYS A 57 23.81 22.05 -24.74
C CYS A 57 24.36 23.36 -24.13
N ALA A 58 25.00 24.20 -24.93
CA ALA A 58 25.68 25.42 -24.45
C ALA A 58 24.76 26.66 -24.38
N THR A 59 23.53 26.58 -24.88
CA THR A 59 22.61 27.74 -24.98
C THR A 59 21.27 27.51 -24.26
N GLU A 60 21.25 26.61 -23.28
CA GLU A 60 20.03 26.30 -22.52
C GLU A 60 19.77 27.33 -21.42
N GLN A 61 18.52 27.73 -21.24
CA GLN A 61 18.07 28.54 -20.10
C GLN A 61 18.34 27.76 -18.81
N SER A 62 19.00 28.39 -17.84
CA SER A 62 19.32 27.71 -16.57
C SER A 62 18.05 27.34 -15.83
N PHE A 63 18.06 26.23 -15.08
CA PHE A 63 16.88 25.78 -14.34
C PHE A 63 16.34 26.82 -13.35
N ALA A 64 17.23 27.68 -12.83
CA ALA A 64 16.86 28.82 -12.00
C ALA A 64 15.91 29.81 -12.70
N GLU A 65 16.03 29.99 -14.02
CA GLU A 65 15.16 30.84 -14.83
C GLU A 65 13.78 30.21 -15.07
N LEU A 66 13.71 28.88 -15.11
CA LEU A 66 12.46 28.11 -15.21
C LEU A 66 11.73 27.96 -13.85
N GLY A 67 12.28 28.52 -12.77
CA GLY A 67 11.78 28.36 -11.41
C GLY A 67 12.03 26.97 -10.81
N LEU A 68 12.90 26.18 -11.45
CA LEU A 68 13.36 24.87 -10.99
C LEU A 68 14.67 25.03 -10.18
N GLY A 69 15.09 24.00 -9.45
CA GLY A 69 16.42 23.99 -8.82
C GLY A 69 16.53 24.56 -7.40
N SER A 70 15.44 24.54 -6.62
CA SER A 70 15.43 24.94 -5.21
C SER A 70 16.38 24.11 -4.31
N TYR A 71 16.72 24.60 -3.11
CA TYR A 71 17.51 23.85 -2.11
C TYR A 71 16.75 22.67 -1.45
N THR A 72 15.60 22.30 -2.00
CA THR A 72 14.85 21.11 -1.57
C THR A 72 15.44 19.85 -2.19
N PRO A 73 15.16 18.64 -1.66
CA PRO A 73 15.61 17.40 -2.28
C PRO A 73 15.22 17.25 -3.76
N VAL A 74 14.08 17.84 -4.15
CA VAL A 74 13.61 17.88 -5.54
C VAL A 74 14.52 18.76 -6.41
N GLY A 75 14.78 20.00 -5.96
CA GLY A 75 15.62 20.92 -6.71
C GLY A 75 17.10 20.52 -6.74
N LEU A 76 17.61 19.85 -5.70
CA LEU A 76 18.95 19.24 -5.74
C LEU A 76 19.08 18.19 -6.84
N ILE A 77 18.03 17.38 -7.08
CA ILE A 77 18.01 16.41 -8.17
C ILE A 77 17.97 17.14 -9.53
N GLN A 78 17.15 18.19 -9.65
CA GLN A 78 17.08 19.00 -10.87
C GLN A 78 18.44 19.62 -11.21
N ASN A 79 19.10 20.26 -10.25
CA ASN A 79 20.43 20.86 -10.43
C ASN A 79 21.49 19.83 -10.78
N LEU A 80 21.44 18.64 -10.16
CA LEU A 80 22.38 17.57 -10.49
C LEU A 80 22.13 17.00 -11.89
N LEU A 81 20.87 16.91 -12.32
CA LEU A 81 20.52 16.47 -13.68
C LEU A 81 20.99 17.50 -14.72
N GLU A 82 20.78 18.79 -14.47
CA GLU A 82 21.30 19.89 -15.31
C GLU A 82 22.83 19.83 -15.41
N TYR A 83 23.54 19.72 -14.28
CA TYR A 83 24.99 19.58 -14.26
C TYR A 83 25.48 18.37 -15.08
N ILE A 84 24.81 17.21 -14.93
CA ILE A 84 25.19 16.01 -15.68
C ILE A 84 24.87 16.18 -17.19
N HIS A 85 23.82 16.89 -17.54
CA HIS A 85 23.47 17.13 -18.94
C HIS A 85 24.41 18.15 -19.59
N VAL A 86 24.57 19.32 -18.97
CA VAL A 86 25.28 20.49 -19.52
C VAL A 86 26.80 20.34 -19.37
N ASP A 87 27.31 20.06 -18.17
CA ASP A 87 28.76 20.02 -17.92
C ASP A 87 29.42 18.70 -18.35
N LEU A 88 28.73 17.57 -18.18
CA LEU A 88 29.25 16.26 -18.60
C LEU A 88 28.84 15.88 -20.04
N GLY A 89 27.97 16.65 -20.69
CA GLY A 89 27.54 16.45 -22.08
C GLY A 89 26.74 15.16 -22.31
N LEU A 90 26.10 14.61 -21.27
CA LEU A 90 25.30 13.39 -21.39
C LEU A 90 23.89 13.73 -21.89
N PRO A 91 23.29 12.94 -22.80
CA PRO A 91 21.89 13.13 -23.18
C PRO A 91 20.97 12.94 -21.97
N TRP A 92 19.78 13.55 -21.97
CA TRP A 92 18.87 13.55 -20.81
C TRP A 92 18.55 12.15 -20.29
N TRP A 93 18.31 11.15 -21.16
CA TRP A 93 18.10 9.77 -20.71
C TRP A 93 19.29 9.21 -19.92
N GLY A 94 20.52 9.56 -20.35
CA GLY A 94 21.77 9.18 -19.72
C GLY A 94 22.05 9.97 -18.44
N ALA A 95 21.67 11.26 -18.41
CA ALA A 95 21.74 12.10 -17.21
C ALA A 95 20.84 11.55 -16.10
N ILE A 96 19.59 11.19 -16.44
CA ILE A 96 18.64 10.55 -15.53
C ILE A 96 19.20 9.24 -14.99
N ALA A 97 19.71 8.36 -15.87
CA ALA A 97 20.28 7.09 -15.46
C ALA A 97 21.50 7.27 -14.53
N THR A 98 22.41 8.18 -14.88
CA THR A 98 23.64 8.45 -14.13
C THR A 98 23.33 9.04 -12.76
N CYS A 99 22.46 10.06 -12.69
CA CYS A 99 22.00 10.66 -11.45
C CYS A 99 21.36 9.61 -10.53
N THR A 100 20.55 8.71 -11.10
CA THR A 100 19.93 7.60 -10.36
C THR A 100 20.99 6.65 -9.79
N VAL A 101 21.97 6.23 -10.59
CA VAL A 101 23.05 5.34 -10.12
C VAL A 101 23.87 6.01 -9.01
N LEU A 102 24.21 7.30 -9.14
CA LEU A 102 24.90 8.06 -8.10
C LEU A 102 24.12 8.08 -6.79
N ALA A 103 22.83 8.43 -6.83
CA ALA A 103 21.97 8.43 -5.65
C ALA A 103 21.88 7.04 -5.02
N ARG A 104 21.76 5.97 -5.83
CA ARG A 104 21.72 4.60 -5.34
C ARG A 104 23.04 4.17 -4.71
N CYS A 105 24.18 4.55 -5.28
CA CYS A 105 25.52 4.30 -4.71
C CYS A 105 25.70 5.00 -3.36
N LEU A 106 25.23 6.24 -3.20
CA LEU A 106 25.31 6.98 -1.94
C LEU A 106 24.51 6.29 -0.81
N VAL A 107 23.34 5.73 -1.14
CA VAL A 107 22.47 5.07 -0.16
C VAL A 107 22.86 3.60 0.06
N PHE A 108 23.62 3.00 -0.85
CA PHE A 108 23.98 1.59 -0.83
C PHE A 108 24.52 1.08 0.52
N PRO A 109 25.44 1.77 1.23
CA PRO A 109 25.90 1.32 2.55
C PRO A 109 24.78 1.20 3.58
N LEU A 110 23.77 2.07 3.51
CA LEU A 110 22.60 2.01 4.37
C LEU A 110 21.72 0.81 4.02
N ILE A 111 21.55 0.53 2.73
CA ILE A 111 20.81 -0.65 2.26
C ILE A 111 21.47 -1.94 2.79
N VAL A 112 22.79 -2.04 2.70
CA VAL A 112 23.56 -3.17 3.23
C VAL A 112 23.35 -3.35 4.74
N LYS A 113 23.34 -2.25 5.51
CA LYS A 113 23.03 -2.29 6.96
C LYS A 113 21.62 -2.84 7.20
N GLY A 114 20.62 -2.34 6.47
CA GLY A 114 19.23 -2.82 6.57
C GLY A 114 19.11 -4.32 6.25
N GLN A 115 19.80 -4.79 5.20
CA GLN A 115 19.82 -6.21 4.83
C GLN A 115 20.51 -7.10 5.84
N ARG A 116 21.59 -6.64 6.48
CA ARG A 116 22.27 -7.38 7.56
C ARG A 116 21.31 -7.66 8.71
N GLU A 117 20.55 -6.65 9.12
CA GLU A 117 19.58 -6.75 10.22
C GLU A 117 18.39 -7.64 9.83
N ALA A 118 17.91 -7.53 8.58
CA ALA A 118 16.86 -8.39 8.07
C ALA A 118 17.28 -9.88 8.06
N ALA A 119 18.50 -10.18 7.60
CA ALA A 119 19.04 -11.54 7.60
C ALA A 119 19.22 -12.10 9.02
N LYS A 120 19.62 -11.25 9.98
CA LYS A 120 19.71 -11.61 11.40
C LYS A 120 18.34 -11.97 11.99
N ILE A 121 17.33 -11.14 11.76
CA ILE A 121 15.95 -11.41 12.17
C ILE A 121 15.45 -12.71 11.55
N HIS A 122 15.71 -12.93 10.27
CA HIS A 122 15.31 -14.16 9.58
C HIS A 122 15.87 -15.41 10.28
N ASN A 123 17.16 -15.43 10.61
CA ASN A 123 17.80 -16.57 11.25
C ASN A 123 17.27 -16.87 12.66
N HIS A 124 16.80 -15.84 13.37
CA HIS A 124 16.20 -15.99 14.70
C HIS A 124 14.67 -16.14 14.65
N MET A 125 14.07 -16.09 13.46
CA MET A 125 12.63 -16.14 13.28
C MET A 125 12.02 -17.38 13.97
N PRO A 126 12.52 -18.63 13.81
CA PRO A 126 11.90 -19.80 14.43
C PRO A 126 11.77 -19.72 15.95
N GLU A 127 12.83 -19.27 16.63
CA GLU A 127 12.81 -19.10 18.09
C GLU A 127 11.85 -17.98 18.50
N MET A 128 11.84 -16.87 17.75
CA MET A 128 10.87 -15.79 17.97
C MET A 128 9.42 -16.26 17.79
N GLN A 129 9.19 -17.20 16.88
CA GLN A 129 7.89 -17.81 16.68
C GLN A 129 7.47 -18.71 17.84
N LYS A 130 8.39 -19.47 18.44
CA LYS A 130 8.12 -20.28 19.65
C LYS A 130 7.71 -19.40 20.83
N PHE A 131 8.44 -18.32 21.09
CA PHE A 131 8.06 -17.36 22.13
C PHE A 131 6.69 -16.74 21.85
N SER A 132 6.44 -16.33 20.61
CA SER A 132 5.14 -15.76 20.21
C SER A 132 3.98 -16.75 20.39
N ALA A 133 4.22 -18.04 20.14
CA ALA A 133 3.22 -19.09 20.36
C ALA A 133 2.91 -19.29 21.85
N ARG A 134 3.94 -19.38 22.71
CA ARG A 134 3.78 -19.46 24.18
C ARG A 134 3.01 -18.27 24.75
N ILE A 135 3.36 -17.05 24.32
CA ILE A 135 2.67 -15.82 24.73
C ILE A 135 1.19 -15.88 24.32
N ARG A 136 0.89 -16.34 23.10
CA ARG A 136 -0.48 -16.49 22.60
C ARG A 136 -1.26 -17.54 23.40
N GLU A 137 -0.65 -18.68 23.69
CA GLU A 137 -1.27 -19.76 24.46
C GLU A 137 -1.57 -19.32 25.89
N ALA A 138 -0.61 -18.69 26.58
CA ALA A 138 -0.80 -18.14 27.93
C ALA A 138 -1.92 -17.07 27.97
N LYS A 139 -2.00 -16.22 26.94
CA LYS A 139 -3.08 -15.24 26.81
C LYS A 139 -4.45 -15.90 26.62
N LEU A 140 -4.52 -17.03 25.91
CA LEU A 140 -5.76 -17.77 25.67
C LEU A 140 -6.19 -18.60 26.88
N SER A 141 -5.24 -19.14 27.63
CA SER A 141 -5.51 -19.88 28.87
C SER A 141 -5.80 -18.97 30.07
N GLY A 142 -5.52 -17.67 29.97
CA GLY A 142 -5.66 -16.71 31.07
C GLY A 142 -4.53 -16.79 32.10
N ASP A 143 -3.47 -17.54 31.81
CA ASP A 143 -2.30 -17.66 32.68
C ASP A 143 -1.41 -16.41 32.58
N GLN A 144 -1.65 -15.48 33.49
CA GLN A 144 -0.89 -14.23 33.55
C GLN A 144 0.58 -14.47 33.88
N ALA A 145 0.89 -15.45 34.75
CA ALA A 145 2.26 -15.71 35.18
C ALA A 145 3.12 -16.22 34.00
N GLU A 146 2.61 -17.18 33.25
CA GLU A 146 3.29 -17.69 32.05
C GLU A 146 3.36 -16.62 30.95
N PHE A 147 2.33 -15.78 30.81
CA PHE A 147 2.36 -14.65 29.87
C PHE A 147 3.51 -13.67 30.17
N TYR A 148 3.65 -13.23 31.42
CA TYR A 148 4.75 -12.33 31.81
C TYR A 148 6.11 -13.00 31.64
N LYS A 149 6.24 -14.26 32.07
CA LYS A 149 7.48 -15.03 31.94
C LYS A 149 7.91 -15.18 30.48
N ALA A 150 7.03 -15.65 29.60
CA ALA A 150 7.32 -15.82 28.17
C ALA A 150 7.67 -14.49 27.48
N THR A 151 7.03 -13.39 27.88
CA THR A 151 7.33 -12.05 27.36
C THR A 151 8.71 -11.54 27.77
N ILE A 152 9.11 -11.77 29.03
CA ILE A 152 10.45 -11.42 29.54
C ILE A 152 11.51 -12.28 28.86
N GLU A 153 11.29 -13.59 28.72
CA GLU A 153 12.20 -14.50 28.01
C GLU A 153 12.40 -14.07 26.55
N MET A 154 11.32 -13.71 25.85
CA MET A 154 11.38 -13.17 24.48
C MET A 154 12.22 -11.90 24.40
N THR A 155 11.99 -10.97 25.33
CA THR A 155 12.73 -9.69 25.38
C THR A 155 14.20 -9.92 25.70
N HIS A 156 14.51 -10.82 26.63
CA HIS A 156 15.89 -11.18 26.97
C HIS A 156 16.60 -11.85 25.79
N TYR A 157 15.93 -12.75 25.08
CA TYR A 157 16.46 -13.37 23.86
C TYR A 157 16.76 -12.32 22.79
N GLN A 158 15.84 -11.38 22.53
CA GLN A 158 16.06 -10.30 21.58
C GLN A 158 17.26 -9.43 21.95
N LYS A 159 17.42 -9.09 23.24
CA LYS A 159 18.57 -8.32 23.73
C LYS A 159 19.87 -9.10 23.61
N LYS A 160 19.88 -10.38 24.03
CA LYS A 160 21.05 -11.28 23.97
C LYS A 160 21.57 -11.45 22.54
N HIS A 161 20.66 -11.53 21.58
CA HIS A 161 20.99 -11.67 20.17
C HIS A 161 21.02 -10.32 19.42
N ASP A 162 20.86 -9.17 20.07
CA ASP A 162 20.78 -7.82 19.47
C ASP A 162 19.83 -7.74 18.25
N ILE A 163 18.63 -8.30 18.38
CA ILE A 163 17.61 -8.32 17.34
C ILE A 163 16.81 -7.01 17.41
N LYS A 164 16.86 -6.18 16.36
CA LYS A 164 16.15 -4.90 16.31
C LYS A 164 15.18 -4.85 15.14
N PHE A 165 13.89 -5.05 15.40
CA PHE A 165 12.83 -5.08 14.37
C PHE A 165 12.66 -3.77 13.61
N PHE A 166 13.01 -2.63 14.21
CA PHE A 166 12.91 -1.33 13.54
C PHE A 166 14.07 -1.04 12.59
N ARG A 167 15.24 -1.67 12.77
CA ARG A 167 16.41 -1.38 11.93
C ARG A 167 16.19 -1.70 10.44
N PRO A 168 15.55 -2.82 10.04
CA PRO A 168 15.24 -3.07 8.64
C PRO A 168 14.31 -2.01 8.01
N LEU A 169 13.48 -1.32 8.79
CA LEU A 169 12.59 -0.26 8.28
C LEU A 169 13.35 0.96 7.76
N ILE A 170 14.64 1.10 8.09
CA ILE A 170 15.50 2.15 7.53
C ILE A 170 15.51 2.12 6.00
N LEU A 171 15.40 0.93 5.40
CA LEU A 171 15.46 0.76 3.95
C LEU A 171 14.26 1.44 3.26
N PRO A 172 12.99 1.05 3.53
CA PRO A 172 11.85 1.75 2.94
C PRO A 172 11.76 3.21 3.37
N LEU A 173 12.15 3.55 4.60
CA LEU A 173 12.13 4.94 5.09
C LEU A 173 13.11 5.86 4.36
N THR A 174 14.24 5.34 3.88
CA THR A 174 15.16 6.12 3.05
C THR A 174 14.81 6.08 1.57
N GLN A 175 14.30 4.95 1.07
CA GLN A 175 13.97 4.83 -0.35
C GLN A 175 12.74 5.65 -0.75
N ALA A 176 11.70 5.70 0.08
CA ALA A 176 10.47 6.40 -0.26
C ALA A 176 10.68 7.92 -0.48
N PRO A 177 11.36 8.68 0.40
CA PRO A 177 11.66 10.09 0.16
C PRO A 177 12.45 10.31 -1.12
N ILE A 178 13.49 9.51 -1.38
CA ILE A 178 14.32 9.63 -2.59
C ILE A 178 13.46 9.39 -3.84
N PHE A 179 12.65 8.34 -3.83
CA PHE A 179 11.72 8.05 -4.92
C PHE A 179 10.76 9.22 -5.17
N ILE A 180 10.15 9.75 -4.11
CA ILE A 180 9.23 10.88 -4.20
C ILE A 180 9.95 12.10 -4.77
N SER A 181 11.19 12.39 -4.33
CA SER A 181 11.97 13.51 -4.84
C SER A 181 12.29 13.37 -6.33
N PHE A 182 12.75 12.20 -6.79
CA PHE A 182 12.97 11.95 -8.22
C PHE A 182 11.67 12.04 -9.04
N PHE A 183 10.58 11.48 -8.52
CA PHE A 183 9.29 11.51 -9.18
C PHE A 183 8.77 12.93 -9.37
N ILE A 184 8.79 13.75 -8.31
CA ILE A 184 8.36 15.15 -8.38
C ILE A 184 9.29 15.93 -9.31
N ALA A 185 10.62 15.77 -9.17
CA ALA A 185 11.61 16.49 -9.98
C ALA A 185 11.38 16.29 -11.48
N LEU A 186 11.28 15.03 -11.92
CA LEU A 186 11.12 14.68 -13.33
C LEU A 186 9.73 15.06 -13.86
N ARG A 187 8.70 14.99 -13.02
CA ARG A 187 7.34 15.39 -13.40
C ARG A 187 7.22 16.90 -13.53
N GLU A 188 7.87 17.68 -12.66
CA GLU A 188 7.95 19.13 -12.77
C GLU A 188 8.72 19.54 -14.04
N MET A 189 9.87 18.92 -14.31
CA MET A 189 10.65 19.16 -15.53
C MET A 189 9.88 18.81 -16.81
N ALA A 190 9.03 17.77 -16.78
CA ALA A 190 8.17 17.42 -17.90
C ALA A 190 6.98 18.39 -18.07
N ASN A 191 6.42 18.90 -16.96
CA ASN A 191 5.26 19.80 -16.97
C ASN A 191 5.61 21.26 -17.25
N LEU A 192 6.80 21.71 -16.85
CA LEU A 192 7.41 22.99 -17.22
C LEU A 192 8.43 22.68 -18.31
N PRO A 193 7.97 22.23 -19.50
CA PRO A 193 8.77 21.47 -20.44
C PRO A 193 10.10 22.14 -20.70
N VAL A 194 11.16 21.56 -20.13
CA VAL A 194 12.53 21.94 -20.46
C VAL A 194 12.69 21.61 -21.96
N PRO A 195 12.97 22.58 -22.84
CA PRO A 195 12.92 22.34 -24.28
C PRO A 195 13.83 21.19 -24.73
N SER A 196 14.99 21.04 -24.09
CA SER A 196 15.95 19.97 -24.39
C SER A 196 15.51 18.57 -23.95
N LEU A 197 14.54 18.44 -23.04
CA LEU A 197 13.93 17.13 -22.69
C LEU A 197 13.08 16.55 -23.83
N GLN A 198 12.57 17.39 -24.74
CA GLN A 198 11.74 16.94 -25.86
C GLN A 198 12.53 16.19 -26.93
N THR A 199 13.84 16.41 -27.02
CA THR A 199 14.74 15.74 -27.97
C THR A 199 15.80 14.88 -27.27
N GLY A 200 15.84 14.88 -25.94
CA GLY A 200 16.89 14.23 -25.14
C GLY A 200 16.70 12.74 -24.84
N GLY A 201 15.70 12.10 -25.44
CA GLY A 201 15.40 10.68 -25.26
C GLY A 201 16.24 9.74 -26.14
N LEU A 202 15.84 8.47 -26.22
CA LEU A 202 16.60 7.43 -26.94
C LEU A 202 15.69 6.59 -27.84
N TRP A 203 16.16 6.27 -29.04
CA TRP A 203 15.50 5.38 -30.01
C TRP A 203 14.04 5.75 -30.30
N TRP A 204 13.07 5.05 -29.70
CA TRP A 204 11.63 5.23 -29.96
C TRP A 204 10.94 6.24 -29.00
N PHE A 205 11.63 6.67 -27.94
CA PHE A 205 11.10 7.62 -26.95
C PHE A 205 11.94 8.90 -26.92
N GLN A 206 12.00 9.64 -28.03
CA GLN A 206 12.82 10.86 -28.12
C GLN A 206 12.32 11.99 -27.20
N ASP A 207 11.00 12.13 -27.06
CA ASP A 207 10.40 13.11 -26.16
C ASP A 207 10.18 12.50 -24.77
N LEU A 208 10.94 13.00 -23.79
CA LEU A 208 10.88 12.54 -22.40
C LEU A 208 9.74 13.18 -21.59
N THR A 209 9.12 14.24 -22.12
CA THR A 209 8.05 15.00 -21.46
C THR A 209 6.67 14.37 -21.64
N VAL A 210 6.49 13.57 -22.69
CA VAL A 210 5.24 12.87 -23.02
C VAL A 210 5.29 11.39 -22.66
N SER A 211 4.13 10.73 -22.67
CA SER A 211 4.03 9.28 -22.49
C SER A 211 4.71 8.51 -23.64
N ASP A 212 5.27 7.34 -23.35
CA ASP A 212 5.92 6.48 -24.37
C ASP A 212 4.96 6.19 -25.55
N PRO A 213 5.34 6.50 -26.80
CA PRO A 213 4.44 6.40 -27.95
C PRO A 213 3.93 4.97 -28.25
N ILE A 214 4.68 3.95 -27.86
CA ILE A 214 4.40 2.53 -28.14
C ILE A 214 4.25 1.68 -26.87
N TYR A 215 4.24 2.33 -25.71
CA TYR A 215 4.14 1.74 -24.37
C TYR A 215 5.19 0.68 -24.01
N VAL A 216 6.35 0.71 -24.67
CA VAL A 216 7.44 -0.26 -24.38
C VAL A 216 8.06 0.03 -23.01
N LEU A 217 8.38 1.30 -22.70
CA LEU A 217 8.96 1.67 -21.41
C LEU A 217 8.09 1.25 -20.21
N PRO A 218 6.78 1.56 -20.16
CA PRO A 218 5.90 1.09 -19.09
C PRO A 218 5.93 -0.42 -18.88
N LEU A 219 5.87 -1.21 -19.97
CA LEU A 219 5.90 -2.67 -19.88
C LEU A 219 7.23 -3.21 -19.35
N VAL A 220 8.35 -2.69 -19.85
CA VAL A 220 9.69 -3.08 -19.38
C VAL A 220 9.90 -2.68 -17.93
N VAL A 221 9.44 -1.50 -17.53
CA VAL A 221 9.52 -1.05 -16.13
C VAL A 221 8.65 -1.92 -15.23
N THR A 222 7.44 -2.28 -15.62
CA THR A 222 6.59 -3.20 -14.86
C THR A 222 7.25 -4.58 -14.73
N ALA A 223 7.83 -5.11 -15.81
CA ALA A 223 8.51 -6.41 -15.79
C ALA A 223 9.77 -6.37 -14.91
N THR A 224 10.58 -5.32 -14.99
CA THR A 224 11.77 -5.17 -14.14
C THR A 224 11.40 -4.93 -12.68
N MET A 225 10.35 -4.17 -12.38
CA MET A 225 9.84 -3.97 -11.02
C MET A 225 9.34 -5.28 -10.43
N TRP A 226 8.65 -6.09 -11.22
CA TRP A 226 8.26 -7.44 -10.84
C TRP A 226 9.48 -8.31 -10.53
N GLY A 227 10.52 -8.27 -11.37
CA GLY A 227 11.78 -8.96 -11.13
C GLY A 227 12.46 -8.53 -9.82
N VAL A 228 12.51 -7.24 -9.54
CA VAL A 228 13.06 -6.69 -8.28
C VAL A 228 12.28 -7.21 -7.07
N LEU A 229 10.94 -7.23 -7.14
CA LEU A 229 10.10 -7.72 -6.06
C LEU A 229 10.23 -9.24 -5.86
N GLU A 230 10.27 -10.02 -6.94
CA GLU A 230 10.39 -11.47 -6.85
C GLU A 230 11.75 -11.86 -6.26
N LEU A 231 12.85 -11.32 -6.80
CA LEU A 231 14.19 -11.59 -6.30
C LEU A 231 14.43 -10.97 -4.92
N GLY A 232 13.78 -9.85 -4.61
CA GLY A 232 13.83 -9.21 -3.29
C GLY A 232 13.03 -9.96 -2.23
N ALA A 233 11.84 -10.48 -2.55
CA ALA A 233 11.02 -11.29 -1.65
C ALA A 233 11.75 -12.60 -1.27
N GLU A 234 12.50 -13.18 -2.21
CA GLU A 234 13.40 -14.30 -1.95
C GLU A 234 14.51 -13.96 -0.94
N THR A 235 14.80 -12.69 -0.66
CA THR A 235 15.84 -12.29 0.31
C THR A 235 15.31 -11.88 1.69
N GLY A 236 14.04 -11.44 1.81
CA GLY A 236 13.55 -10.80 3.04
C GLY A 236 12.40 -11.50 3.78
N MET A 237 11.55 -12.27 3.11
CA MET A 237 10.28 -12.74 3.70
C MET A 237 9.90 -14.13 3.17
N GLN A 238 10.44 -15.18 3.78
CA GLN A 238 9.84 -16.51 3.68
C GLN A 238 9.15 -16.82 5.01
N SER A 239 7.89 -16.43 5.13
CA SER A 239 6.99 -17.01 6.12
C SER A 239 5.71 -17.44 5.41
N SER A 240 5.21 -18.63 5.75
CA SER A 240 4.05 -19.23 5.08
C SER A 240 2.76 -18.43 5.26
N ASP A 241 2.62 -17.67 6.36
CA ASP A 241 1.46 -16.80 6.61
C ASP A 241 1.33 -15.63 5.62
N LEU A 242 2.42 -15.26 4.97
CA LEU A 242 2.48 -14.15 4.05
C LEU A 242 2.26 -14.58 2.60
N GLN A 243 1.82 -15.81 2.31
CA GLN A 243 1.54 -16.22 0.93
C GLN A 243 0.52 -15.31 0.24
N LEU A 244 -0.57 -14.94 0.93
CA LEU A 244 -1.52 -13.95 0.39
C LEU A 244 -0.84 -12.60 0.16
N MET A 245 -0.10 -12.10 1.14
CA MET A 245 0.59 -10.81 1.03
C MET A 245 1.65 -10.83 -0.08
N ARG A 246 2.35 -11.96 -0.25
CA ARG A 246 3.31 -12.21 -1.34
C ARG A 246 2.61 -12.20 -2.68
N ASN A 247 1.46 -12.85 -2.81
CA ASN A 247 0.67 -12.82 -4.04
C ASN A 247 0.16 -11.41 -4.35
N VAL A 248 -0.28 -10.66 -3.34
CA VAL A 248 -0.70 -9.25 -3.50
C VAL A 248 0.47 -8.38 -3.93
N ILE A 249 1.62 -8.46 -3.25
CA ILE A 249 2.85 -7.72 -3.61
C ILE A 249 3.31 -8.10 -5.01
N ARG A 250 3.20 -9.39 -5.37
CA ARG A 250 3.55 -9.87 -6.70
C ARG A 250 2.66 -9.23 -7.76
N VAL A 251 1.34 -9.17 -7.58
CA VAL A 251 0.41 -8.55 -8.55
C VAL A 251 0.49 -7.02 -8.57
N MET A 252 1.07 -6.38 -7.54
CA MET A 252 1.12 -4.92 -7.40
C MET A 252 1.68 -4.17 -8.63
N PRO A 253 2.80 -4.57 -9.27
CA PRO A 253 3.30 -3.86 -10.44
C PRO A 253 2.31 -3.84 -11.61
N LEU A 254 1.56 -4.91 -11.80
CA LEU A 254 0.54 -5.01 -12.84
C LEU A 254 -0.67 -4.12 -12.51
N ALA A 255 -1.04 -4.04 -11.23
CA ALA A 255 -2.15 -3.19 -10.78
C ALA A 255 -1.85 -1.69 -10.92
N VAL A 256 -0.58 -1.28 -10.82
CA VAL A 256 -0.13 0.12 -10.92
C VAL A 256 0.03 0.58 -12.38
N LEU A 257 0.20 -0.36 -13.32
CA LEU A 257 0.44 -0.05 -14.73
C LEU A 257 -0.66 0.84 -15.36
N PRO A 258 -1.98 0.54 -15.25
CA PRO A 258 -3.02 1.39 -15.87
C PRO A 258 -3.03 2.83 -15.36
N VAL A 259 -2.62 3.04 -14.12
CA VAL A 259 -2.56 4.39 -13.49
C VAL A 259 -1.34 5.17 -13.97
N THR A 260 -0.25 4.47 -14.29
CA THR A 260 1.05 5.07 -14.56
C THR A 260 1.39 5.12 -16.04
N ILE A 261 0.70 4.37 -16.90
CA ILE A 261 1.00 4.22 -18.34
C ILE A 261 1.02 5.55 -19.12
N HIS A 262 0.31 6.57 -18.64
CA HIS A 262 0.26 7.92 -19.24
C HIS A 262 1.27 8.91 -18.62
N PHE A 263 2.16 8.46 -17.75
CA PHE A 263 3.18 9.33 -17.16
C PHE A 263 4.28 9.64 -18.18
N PRO A 264 4.99 10.78 -18.03
CA PRO A 264 6.12 11.14 -18.87
C PRO A 264 7.19 10.05 -18.93
N SER A 265 7.79 9.85 -20.11
CA SER A 265 8.85 8.86 -20.32
C SER A 265 10.08 9.10 -19.44
N ALA A 266 10.36 10.35 -19.04
CA ALA A 266 11.40 10.69 -18.06
C ALA A 266 11.24 9.91 -16.74
N VAL A 267 10.01 9.78 -16.23
CA VAL A 267 9.71 9.05 -14.99
C VAL A 267 9.98 7.55 -15.16
N PHE A 268 9.62 6.98 -16.32
CA PHE A 268 9.91 5.59 -16.63
C PHE A 268 11.40 5.31 -16.83
N MET A 269 12.16 6.26 -17.39
CA MET A 269 13.62 6.15 -17.50
C MET A 269 14.28 6.09 -16.12
N TYR A 270 13.81 6.91 -15.18
CA TYR A 270 14.21 6.81 -13.78
C TYR A 270 13.84 5.45 -13.18
N TRP A 271 12.59 4.99 -13.30
CA TRP A 271 12.20 3.68 -12.76
C TRP A 271 13.01 2.53 -13.37
N LEU A 272 13.28 2.56 -14.67
CA LEU A 272 14.06 1.55 -15.35
C LEU A 272 15.49 1.47 -14.79
N SER A 273 16.21 2.60 -14.78
CA SER A 273 17.57 2.66 -14.24
C SER A 273 17.64 2.27 -12.77
N SER A 274 16.66 2.71 -11.98
CA SER A 274 16.47 2.37 -10.57
C SER A 274 16.23 0.86 -10.36
N ASN A 275 15.42 0.22 -11.21
CA ASN A 275 15.15 -1.21 -11.16
C ASN A 275 16.37 -2.03 -11.62
N VAL A 276 17.03 -1.64 -12.70
CA VAL A 276 18.25 -2.30 -13.19
C VAL A 276 19.33 -2.25 -12.10
N PHE A 277 19.54 -1.11 -11.45
CA PHE A 277 20.45 -1.02 -10.31
C PHE A 277 20.06 -2.01 -9.21
N SER A 278 18.78 -2.08 -8.83
CA SER A 278 18.30 -3.02 -7.81
C SER A 278 18.55 -4.49 -8.22
N LEU A 279 18.31 -4.85 -9.48
CA LEU A 279 18.57 -6.20 -9.99
C LEU A 279 20.06 -6.53 -9.97
N CYS A 280 20.90 -5.61 -10.45
CA CYS A 280 22.36 -5.74 -10.39
C CYS A 280 22.84 -5.88 -8.94
N GLN A 281 22.33 -5.04 -8.03
CA GLN A 281 22.61 -5.13 -6.60
C GLN A 281 22.26 -6.52 -6.05
N VAL A 282 21.06 -7.03 -6.35
CA VAL A 282 20.63 -8.35 -5.87
C VAL A 282 21.50 -9.46 -6.46
N ALA A 283 21.86 -9.37 -7.74
CA ALA A 283 22.79 -10.31 -8.38
C ALA A 283 24.18 -10.28 -7.71
N CYS A 284 24.74 -9.09 -7.48
CA CYS A 284 26.01 -8.91 -6.77
C CYS A 284 25.98 -9.53 -5.36
N LEU A 285 24.87 -9.35 -4.64
CA LEU A 285 24.68 -9.87 -3.27
C LEU A 285 24.34 -11.37 -3.21
N ARG A 286 24.13 -12.03 -4.36
CA ARG A 286 24.07 -13.50 -4.41
C ARG A 286 25.45 -14.14 -4.36
N PHE A 287 26.50 -13.45 -4.80
CA PHE A 287 27.86 -13.98 -4.73
C PHE A 287 28.33 -14.07 -3.26
N PRO A 288 28.73 -15.27 -2.78
CA PRO A 288 29.14 -15.47 -1.39
C PRO A 288 30.31 -14.56 -0.98
N ALA A 289 31.27 -14.33 -1.87
CA ALA A 289 32.41 -13.46 -1.62
C ALA A 289 31.99 -12.03 -1.25
N VAL A 290 31.03 -11.47 -1.98
CA VAL A 290 30.49 -10.12 -1.75
C VAL A 290 29.75 -10.06 -0.41
N ARG A 291 28.96 -11.09 -0.08
CA ARG A 291 28.27 -11.16 1.22
C ARG A 291 29.23 -11.22 2.40
N THR A 292 30.32 -11.98 2.26
CA THR A 292 31.37 -12.07 3.28
C THR A 292 32.08 -10.74 3.46
N ALA A 293 32.44 -10.07 2.36
CA ALA A 293 33.06 -8.74 2.40
C ALA A 293 32.15 -7.71 3.10
N LEU A 294 30.84 -7.74 2.81
CA LEU A 294 29.84 -6.86 3.41
C LEU A 294 29.35 -7.33 4.79
N LYS A 295 29.90 -8.43 5.33
CA LYS A 295 29.51 -9.10 6.60
C LYS A 295 28.00 -9.30 6.73
N ILE A 296 27.35 -9.71 5.65
CA ILE A 296 25.92 -10.06 5.65
C ILE A 296 25.81 -11.52 6.10
N PRO A 297 25.11 -11.84 7.21
CA PRO A 297 25.01 -13.21 7.68
C PRO A 297 24.34 -14.09 6.62
N GLN A 298 24.83 -15.34 6.53
CA GLN A 298 24.18 -16.33 5.68
C GLN A 298 22.78 -16.61 6.22
N ARG A 299 21.84 -16.72 5.30
CA ARG A 299 20.45 -17.02 5.64
C ARG A 299 20.34 -18.51 5.91
N VAL A 300 19.99 -18.89 7.12
CA VAL A 300 19.70 -20.27 7.47
C VAL A 300 18.33 -20.62 6.89
N VAL A 301 18.27 -21.60 6.01
CA VAL A 301 17.00 -22.16 5.52
C VAL A 301 16.44 -23.03 6.65
N HIS A 302 15.36 -22.58 7.26
CA HIS A 302 14.69 -23.34 8.31
C HIS A 302 13.72 -24.31 7.66
N ASP A 303 13.78 -25.57 8.06
CA ASP A 303 12.88 -26.61 7.58
C ASP A 303 11.43 -26.26 8.01
N PRO A 304 10.50 -26.07 7.06
CA PRO A 304 9.13 -25.66 7.36
C PRO A 304 8.37 -26.68 8.24
N SER A 305 8.82 -27.94 8.29
CA SER A 305 8.23 -28.99 9.12
C SER A 305 8.44 -28.79 10.63
N LYS A 306 9.46 -28.03 11.04
CA LYS A 306 9.83 -27.83 12.45
C LYS A 306 9.24 -26.54 13.05
N LEU A 307 8.52 -25.77 12.25
CA LEU A 307 7.89 -24.53 12.70
C LEU A 307 6.46 -24.82 13.17
N PRO A 308 6.01 -24.22 14.30
CA PRO A 308 4.64 -24.40 14.75
C PRO A 308 3.67 -23.94 13.64
N PRO A 309 2.59 -24.71 13.38
CA PRO A 309 1.64 -24.39 12.31
C PRO A 309 1.03 -23.01 12.58
N ARG A 310 1.20 -22.11 11.61
CA ARG A 310 0.68 -20.74 11.72
C ARG A 310 -0.70 -20.66 11.09
N GLU A 311 -1.63 -20.01 11.78
CA GLU A 311 -2.94 -19.68 11.21
C GLU A 311 -2.77 -18.48 10.28
N GLY A 312 -3.15 -18.63 9.01
CA GLY A 312 -3.00 -17.59 7.99
C GLY A 312 -3.51 -16.21 8.45
N PHE A 313 -2.85 -15.15 8.02
CA PHE A 313 -3.04 -13.77 8.50
C PHE A 313 -4.52 -13.34 8.60
N LEU A 314 -5.34 -13.62 7.58
CA LEU A 314 -6.78 -13.32 7.59
C LEU A 314 -7.55 -14.06 8.70
N LYS A 315 -7.22 -15.33 8.95
CA LYS A 315 -7.83 -16.11 10.04
C LYS A 315 -7.40 -15.54 11.39
N SER A 316 -6.11 -15.24 11.56
CA SER A 316 -5.59 -14.59 12.77
C SER A 316 -6.26 -13.24 13.03
N PHE A 317 -6.45 -12.41 12.00
CA PHE A 317 -7.14 -11.12 12.11
C PHE A 317 -8.62 -11.30 12.48
N LYS A 318 -9.35 -12.16 11.75
CA LYS A 318 -10.76 -12.46 12.03
C LYS A 318 -10.97 -13.00 13.44
N LYS A 319 -10.08 -13.88 13.91
CA LYS A 319 -10.08 -14.43 15.27
C LYS A 319 -9.78 -13.34 16.30
N GLY A 320 -8.84 -12.43 16.02
CA GLY A 320 -8.54 -11.27 16.85
C GLY A 320 -9.75 -10.35 17.02
N TRP A 321 -10.44 -10.01 15.93
CA TRP A 321 -11.68 -9.23 15.96
C TRP A 321 -12.79 -9.94 16.75
N LYS A 322 -13.02 -11.23 16.48
CA LYS A 322 -14.03 -12.03 17.19
C LYS A 322 -13.73 -12.13 18.69
N ASN A 323 -12.45 -12.30 19.07
CA ASN A 323 -12.03 -12.35 20.46
C ASN A 323 -12.20 -10.99 21.15
N ALA A 324 -11.89 -9.89 20.46
CA ALA A 324 -12.10 -8.54 20.98
C ALA A 324 -13.60 -8.25 21.18
N GLU A 325 -14.44 -8.67 20.24
CA GLU A 325 -15.89 -8.55 20.35
C GLU A 325 -16.44 -9.36 21.53
N ILE A 326 -16.00 -10.61 21.71
CA ILE A 326 -16.38 -11.44 22.87
C ILE A 326 -15.93 -10.79 24.18
N ALA A 327 -14.68 -10.29 24.23
CA ALA A 327 -14.16 -9.59 25.41
C ALA A 327 -14.91 -8.28 25.71
N HIS A 328 -15.42 -7.59 24.68
CA HIS A 328 -16.28 -6.42 24.85
C HIS A 328 -17.63 -6.81 25.44
N ARG A 329 -18.29 -7.83 24.87
CA ARG A 329 -19.58 -8.35 25.36
C ARG A 329 -19.50 -8.88 26.79
N LEU A 330 -18.39 -9.51 27.16
CA LEU A 330 -18.13 -9.96 28.54
C LEU A 330 -18.03 -8.77 29.50
N ARG A 331 -17.26 -7.73 29.15
CA ARG A 331 -17.17 -6.50 29.95
C ARG A 331 -18.52 -5.79 30.11
N GLU A 332 -19.30 -5.65 29.04
CA GLU A 332 -20.66 -5.09 29.13
C GLU A 332 -21.58 -5.90 30.05
N ARG A 333 -21.43 -7.23 30.05
CA ARG A 333 -22.21 -8.11 30.93
C ARG A 333 -21.79 -7.94 32.38
N GLU A 334 -20.49 -7.89 32.65
CA GLU A 334 -19.94 -7.61 33.99
C GLU A 334 -20.38 -6.25 34.51
N GLU A 335 -20.34 -5.21 33.69
CA GLU A 335 -20.82 -3.87 34.06
C GLU A 335 -22.32 -3.86 34.37
N ARG A 336 -23.15 -4.54 33.55
CA ARG A 336 -24.59 -4.68 33.82
C ARG A 336 -24.86 -5.47 35.09
N MET A 337 -24.07 -6.51 35.36
CA MET A 337 -24.16 -7.25 36.61
C MET A 337 -23.74 -6.39 37.81
N GLN A 338 -22.68 -5.60 37.73
CA GLN A 338 -22.31 -4.68 38.82
C GLN A 338 -23.38 -3.61 39.06
N LYS A 339 -23.97 -3.06 37.99
CA LYS A 339 -25.01 -2.01 38.04
C LYS A 339 -26.43 -2.58 38.18
N HIS A 340 -26.60 -3.87 38.47
CA HIS A 340 -27.91 -4.53 38.40
C HIS A 340 -28.94 -3.91 39.37
N LEU A 341 -28.48 -3.42 40.53
CA LEU A 341 -29.33 -2.76 41.54
C LEU A 341 -29.86 -1.42 41.03
N ASP A 342 -29.00 -0.58 40.46
CA ASP A 342 -29.38 0.70 39.87
C ASP A 342 -30.34 0.49 38.68
N LEU A 343 -30.09 -0.53 37.87
CA LEU A 343 -30.96 -0.93 36.76
C LEU A 343 -32.35 -1.36 37.25
N ALA A 344 -32.44 -2.12 38.34
CA ALA A 344 -33.71 -2.52 38.95
C ALA A 344 -34.47 -1.32 39.55
N ALA A 345 -33.76 -0.39 40.20
CA ALA A 345 -34.35 0.81 40.78
C ALA A 345 -34.88 1.80 39.72
N ARG A 346 -34.27 1.85 38.53
CA ARG A 346 -34.72 2.68 37.40
C ARG A 346 -35.87 2.06 36.60
N GLY A 347 -36.16 0.77 36.80
CA GLY A 347 -37.25 0.09 36.11
C GLY A 347 -38.62 0.52 36.62
N PRO A 348 -39.68 0.44 35.79
CA PRO A 348 -41.04 0.70 36.26
C PRO A 348 -41.46 -0.36 37.30
N LEU A 349 -42.17 0.08 38.35
CA LEU A 349 -42.74 -0.82 39.35
C LEU A 349 -43.66 -1.84 38.68
N ARG A 350 -43.40 -3.13 38.91
CA ARG A 350 -44.25 -4.22 38.44
C ARG A 350 -45.14 -4.71 39.56
N GLN A 351 -46.42 -4.92 39.27
CA GLN A 351 -47.34 -5.54 40.24
C GLN A 351 -46.90 -6.98 40.51
N THR A 352 -46.76 -7.33 41.79
CA THR A 352 -46.45 -8.69 42.25
C THR A 352 -47.61 -9.19 43.11
N PHE A 353 -48.03 -10.44 42.93
CA PHE A 353 -49.08 -11.05 43.75
C PHE A 353 -48.52 -11.53 45.09
N THR A 354 -49.29 -11.39 46.17
CA THR A 354 -48.90 -11.83 47.51
C THR A 354 -48.67 -13.34 47.58
N HIS A 355 -49.37 -14.12 46.75
CA HIS A 355 -49.26 -15.58 46.69
C HIS A 355 -48.99 -15.99 45.24
N ASN A 356 -48.33 -17.13 45.03
CA ASN A 356 -48.04 -17.61 43.68
C ASN A 356 -49.36 -17.87 42.94
N PRO A 357 -49.71 -17.05 41.93
CA PRO A 357 -51.00 -17.16 41.25
C PRO A 357 -51.09 -18.45 40.42
N LEU A 358 -49.96 -19.09 40.13
CA LEU A 358 -49.89 -20.35 39.39
C LEU A 358 -50.13 -21.58 40.27
N LEU A 359 -50.17 -21.43 41.60
CA LEU A 359 -50.37 -22.52 42.56
C LEU A 359 -51.75 -22.49 43.24
N GLN A 360 -52.60 -21.52 42.93
CA GLN A 360 -53.96 -21.48 43.47
C GLN A 360 -54.84 -22.50 42.74
N HIS A 361 -55.10 -23.63 43.40
CA HIS A 361 -56.26 -24.45 43.07
C HIS A 361 -57.52 -23.74 43.58
N ASP A 362 -58.47 -23.52 42.68
CA ASP A 362 -59.73 -22.82 42.95
C ASP A 362 -60.59 -23.58 44.00
N PRO A 363 -60.78 -23.05 45.21
CA PRO A 363 -61.64 -23.67 46.22
C PRO A 363 -63.14 -23.50 45.91
N SER A 364 -63.48 -22.68 44.90
CA SER A 364 -64.87 -22.33 44.58
C SER A 364 -65.53 -23.20 43.50
N ARG A 365 -64.83 -24.22 42.99
CA ARG A 365 -65.46 -25.29 42.20
C ARG A 365 -66.03 -26.36 43.12
N SER A 366 -67.21 -26.11 43.70
CA SER A 366 -68.01 -27.16 44.33
C SER A 366 -68.41 -28.23 43.29
N PRO A 367 -68.31 -29.53 43.62
CA PRO A 367 -68.69 -30.61 42.71
C PRO A 367 -70.21 -30.74 42.65
N ASN A 368 -70.83 -30.31 41.55
CA ASN A 368 -72.17 -30.79 41.20
C ASN A 368 -72.06 -32.28 40.80
N THR A 369 -72.60 -33.19 41.62
CA THR A 369 -72.93 -34.58 41.25
C THR A 369 -74.30 -34.65 40.55
N PRO A 370 -74.70 -35.76 39.90
CA PRO A 370 -74.00 -36.64 38.94
C PRO A 370 -74.90 -37.01 37.73
N ASN A 371 -74.38 -37.67 36.68
CA ASN A 371 -75.12 -38.76 36.02
C ASN A 371 -74.21 -39.73 35.24
N SER A 372 -74.31 -40.99 35.66
CA SER A 372 -74.09 -42.25 34.94
C SER A 372 -73.24 -42.28 33.67
N SER A 373 -72.08 -42.95 33.77
CA SER A 373 -71.90 -44.31 33.23
C SER A 373 -70.40 -44.66 33.18
N THR A 374 -69.99 -45.48 34.14
CA THR A 374 -69.06 -46.62 33.96
C THR A 374 -67.92 -46.46 32.97
N ASN A 375 -66.74 -46.13 33.49
CA ASN A 375 -65.67 -47.14 33.56
C ASN A 375 -64.79 -46.85 34.77
N SER A 376 -64.84 -47.77 35.73
CA SER A 376 -64.07 -47.74 36.96
C SER A 376 -62.58 -47.65 36.69
N VAL A 377 -61.98 -46.56 37.17
CA VAL A 377 -60.56 -46.49 37.51
C VAL A 377 -60.26 -47.58 38.54
N LYS A 378 -59.40 -48.55 38.21
CA LYS A 378 -58.63 -49.24 39.26
C LYS A 378 -57.63 -48.22 39.80
N ALA A 379 -57.89 -47.76 41.01
CA ALA A 379 -57.03 -46.85 41.73
C ALA A 379 -55.66 -47.49 42.01
N ASN A 380 -54.62 -46.67 41.89
CA ASN A 380 -53.21 -46.95 42.22
C ASN A 380 -53.03 -47.80 43.48
N THR A 381 -52.56 -49.04 43.32
CA THR A 381 -51.95 -49.81 44.41
C THR A 381 -50.51 -49.35 44.59
N LYS A 382 -50.13 -48.99 45.82
CA LYS A 382 -48.84 -48.37 46.18
C LYS A 382 -47.61 -49.32 46.09
N LYS A 383 -47.77 -50.51 45.50
CA LYS A 383 -46.72 -51.52 45.22
C LYS A 383 -47.08 -52.34 43.97
N PRO A 384 -46.79 -51.86 42.75
CA PRO A 384 -47.25 -52.48 41.50
C PRO A 384 -46.61 -53.84 41.15
N TRP A 385 -45.56 -54.27 41.86
CA TRP A 385 -44.87 -55.55 41.64
C TRP A 385 -45.54 -56.76 42.31
N GLN A 386 -46.51 -56.57 43.21
CA GLN A 386 -47.26 -57.68 43.82
C GLN A 386 -48.31 -58.29 42.86
N ASP A 387 -48.64 -57.61 41.77
CA ASP A 387 -49.60 -58.10 40.77
C ASP A 387 -48.93 -58.85 39.59
N THR A 388 -47.60 -58.95 39.58
CA THR A 388 -46.84 -59.61 38.47
C THR A 388 -45.86 -60.68 38.91
N LEU A 389 -45.55 -60.78 40.20
CA LEU A 389 -44.77 -61.88 40.79
C LEU A 389 -45.60 -62.43 41.95
N GLY A 390 -46.35 -63.50 41.67
CA GLY A 390 -47.28 -64.14 42.60
C GLY A 390 -46.63 -64.64 43.88
#